data_AF-A0A357JCM6-F1
#
_entry.id   AF-A0A357JCM6-F1
#
_cell.length_a   1.000
_cell.length_b   1.000
_cell.length_c   1.000
_cell.angle_alpha   90.00
_cell.angle_beta   90.00
_cell.angle_gamma   90.00
#
_symmetry.space_group_name_H-M   'P 1'
#
loop_
_entity.id
_entity.type
_entity.pdbx_description
1 polymer ?
#
loop_
_entity_poly.entity_id
_entity_poly.type
_entity_poly.pdbx_seq_one_letter_code
_entity_poly.pdbx_strand_id
1 'polypeptide(L)'
;GIPMGIGIFAVWPLAKKFGKRNVTLAGFLIYSLGSALCWMTPANLYLVLIGQFIKNIGGLPCAYVFMALFADGLDHIEWKSGIRCDGISMSIYNIIAVSIVGIVTAIFNGALTSLGYIAPTTLGEFLSNPSKYSSYTTQLSVLEISKLTDSTTTIAFNQNSAVSNLFIFSFVGLETITGIILAILLAFLNVEKTIDRKHLVIKERQKENCLANGEEWIDPEIKATLDEERFITESENNFIEELKEKCNKNKKLNFGDELNKYKIKVENDRIKKENARKQKEAKELAKKEKIEKKKANKLANLSKEQLQKHEERLALKAKKDNKMWLKEKEKGESYYKKIQDELNRKYHY
;
A
#
# COMPACT_ATOMS: atom_id res chain seq x y z
N GLY A 1 -10.48 9.67 5.71
CA GLY A 1 -11.37 8.78 4.92
C GLY A 1 -11.58 9.25 3.50
N ILE A 2 -12.20 10.44 3.30
CA ILE A 2 -12.62 10.95 1.98
C ILE A 2 -11.46 11.40 1.05
N PRO A 3 -10.35 12.01 1.52
CA PRO A 3 -9.27 12.46 0.63
C PRO A 3 -8.55 11.31 -0.09
N MET A 4 -8.49 10.13 0.53
CA MET A 4 -7.84 8.96 -0.04
C MET A 4 -8.63 8.39 -1.23
N GLY A 5 -9.96 8.41 -1.21
CA GLY A 5 -10.77 7.87 -2.32
C GLY A 5 -10.56 8.56 -3.66
N ILE A 6 -10.15 9.84 -3.67
CA ILE A 6 -9.89 10.61 -4.90
C ILE A 6 -8.52 10.24 -5.49
N GLY A 7 -7.54 9.94 -4.63
CA GLY A 7 -6.17 9.64 -5.02
C GLY A 7 -6.05 8.45 -5.97
N ILE A 8 -6.87 7.41 -5.78
CA ILE A 8 -6.86 6.22 -6.64
C ILE A 8 -7.23 6.53 -8.10
N PHE A 9 -8.14 7.48 -8.33
CA PHE A 9 -8.57 7.88 -9.67
C PHE A 9 -7.51 8.69 -10.40
N ALA A 10 -6.64 9.40 -9.68
CA ALA A 10 -5.49 10.09 -10.25
C ALA A 10 -4.31 9.14 -10.47
N VAL A 11 -3.97 8.34 -9.46
CA VAL A 11 -2.77 7.50 -9.46
C VAL A 11 -2.88 6.33 -10.44
N TRP A 12 -4.01 5.64 -10.51
CA TRP A 12 -4.14 4.43 -11.33
C TRP A 12 -3.96 4.67 -12.85
N PRO A 13 -4.54 5.73 -13.46
CA PRO A 13 -4.23 6.08 -14.84
C PRO A 13 -2.76 6.45 -15.07
N LEU A 14 -2.13 7.14 -14.12
CA LEU A 14 -0.71 7.46 -14.18
C LEU A 14 0.14 6.18 -14.14
N ALA A 15 -0.17 5.25 -13.22
CA ALA A 15 0.51 3.97 -13.10
C ALA A 15 0.41 3.16 -14.41
N LYS A 16 -0.78 3.10 -15.04
CA LYS A 16 -0.94 2.43 -16.34
C LYS A 16 -0.15 3.08 -17.47
N LYS A 17 0.10 4.40 -17.41
CA LYS A 17 0.79 5.15 -18.47
C LYS A 17 2.31 5.15 -18.32
N PHE A 18 2.80 5.37 -17.10
CA PHE A 18 4.22 5.59 -16.81
C PHE A 18 4.90 4.39 -16.11
N GLY A 19 4.12 3.39 -15.71
CA GLY A 19 4.55 2.25 -14.91
C GLY A 19 4.40 2.53 -13.42
N LYS A 20 3.96 1.52 -12.68
CA LYS A 20 3.80 1.51 -11.23
C LYS A 20 5.06 2.00 -10.54
N ARG A 21 6.23 1.48 -10.93
CA ARG A 21 7.52 1.85 -10.31
C ARG A 21 7.85 3.34 -10.47
N ASN A 22 7.77 3.84 -11.71
CA ASN A 22 8.21 5.20 -12.00
C ASN A 22 7.28 6.23 -11.33
N VAL A 23 5.99 5.92 -11.22
CA VAL A 23 5.02 6.77 -10.53
C VAL A 23 5.29 6.78 -9.02
N THR A 24 5.61 5.64 -8.41
CA THR A 24 6.01 5.57 -7.00
C THR A 24 7.32 6.30 -6.73
N LEU A 25 8.32 6.15 -7.60
CA LEU A 25 9.59 6.87 -7.51
C LEU A 25 9.39 8.39 -7.59
N ALA A 26 8.64 8.86 -8.60
CA ALA A 26 8.32 10.28 -8.71
C ALA A 26 7.52 10.79 -7.50
N GLY A 27 6.61 9.96 -6.97
CA GLY A 27 5.90 10.21 -5.72
C GLY A 27 6.85 10.44 -4.55
N PHE A 28 7.84 9.56 -4.34
CA PHE A 28 8.83 9.72 -3.27
C PHE A 28 9.72 10.95 -3.42
N LEU A 29 10.06 11.34 -4.66
CA LEU A 29 10.78 12.60 -4.90
C LEU A 29 9.92 13.81 -4.52
N ILE A 30 8.65 13.85 -4.93
CA ILE A 30 7.71 14.93 -4.57
C ILE A 30 7.47 14.94 -3.06
N TYR A 31 7.34 13.77 -2.44
CA TYR A 31 7.18 13.60 -1.01
C TYR A 31 8.36 14.18 -0.24
N SER A 32 9.59 13.83 -0.67
CA SER A 32 10.82 14.36 -0.08
C SER A 32 10.94 15.86 -0.28
N LEU A 33 10.59 16.41 -1.45
CA LEU A 33 10.59 17.85 -1.71
C LEU A 33 9.60 18.60 -0.81
N GLY A 34 8.39 18.07 -0.63
CA GLY A 34 7.40 18.65 0.28
C GLY A 34 7.87 18.63 1.73
N SER A 35 8.48 17.53 2.16
CA SER A 35 9.03 17.41 3.51
C SER A 35 10.26 18.31 3.74
N ALA A 36 11.12 18.46 2.72
CA ALA A 36 12.26 19.37 2.74
C ALA A 36 11.81 20.83 2.90
N LEU A 37 10.74 21.22 2.20
CA LEU A 37 10.15 22.56 2.35
C LEU A 37 9.69 22.81 3.79
N CYS A 38 8.99 21.84 4.41
CA CYS A 38 8.61 21.93 5.82
C CYS A 38 9.83 22.02 6.74
N TRP A 39 10.90 21.27 6.43
CA TRP A 39 12.12 21.22 7.24
C TRP A 39 12.93 22.52 7.18
N MET A 40 13.02 23.16 6.01
CA MET A 40 13.77 24.39 5.81
C MET A 40 13.09 25.62 6.44
N THR A 41 11.75 25.63 6.50
CA THR A 41 10.99 26.78 7.01
C THR A 41 9.93 26.37 8.06
N PRO A 42 10.34 25.80 9.20
CA PRO A 42 9.41 25.24 10.20
C PRO A 42 8.62 26.33 10.95
N ALA A 43 9.11 27.56 10.98
CA ALA A 43 8.46 28.68 11.67
C ALA A 43 7.37 29.38 10.84
N ASN A 44 7.29 29.12 9.53
CA ASN A 44 6.28 29.74 8.66
C ASN A 44 5.15 28.76 8.38
N LEU A 45 4.03 28.93 9.07
CA LEU A 45 2.86 28.07 8.95
C LEU A 45 2.39 27.92 7.49
N TYR A 46 2.38 28.99 6.70
CA TYR A 46 1.92 28.94 5.31
C TYR A 46 2.83 28.05 4.45
N LEU A 47 4.15 28.15 4.61
CA LEU A 47 5.10 27.30 3.88
C LEU A 47 5.03 25.84 4.34
N VAL A 48 4.83 25.60 5.64
CA VAL A 48 4.61 24.24 6.18
C VAL A 48 3.34 23.63 5.62
N LEU A 49 2.23 24.38 5.52
CA LEU A 49 0.99 23.88 4.93
C LEU A 49 1.14 23.55 3.45
N ILE A 50 1.85 24.40 2.69
CA ILE A 50 2.17 24.13 1.28
C ILE A 50 3.05 22.88 1.16
N GLY A 51 4.11 22.77 1.97
CA GLY A 51 5.00 21.60 2.00
C GLY A 51 4.26 20.32 2.36
N GLN A 52 3.38 20.37 3.35
CA GLN A 52 2.55 19.24 3.77
C GLN A 52 1.57 18.82 2.66
N PHE A 53 0.99 19.77 1.94
CA PHE A 53 0.15 19.47 0.80
C PHE A 53 0.94 18.75 -0.31
N ILE A 54 2.11 19.28 -0.69
CA ILE A 54 3.01 18.65 -1.67
C ILE A 54 3.40 17.24 -1.21
N LYS A 55 3.78 17.10 0.05
CA LYS A 55 4.15 15.82 0.67
C LYS A 55 3.03 14.80 0.55
N ASN A 56 1.82 15.17 0.93
CA ASN A 56 0.66 14.29 0.88
C ASN A 56 0.32 13.84 -0.55
N ILE A 57 0.47 14.73 -1.55
CA ILE A 57 0.29 14.38 -2.97
C ILE A 57 1.38 13.38 -3.43
N GLY A 58 2.63 13.61 -3.05
CA GLY A 58 3.74 12.69 -3.32
C GLY A 58 3.58 11.30 -2.69
N GLY A 59 2.87 11.21 -1.56
CA GLY A 59 2.58 9.95 -0.88
C GLY A 59 1.50 9.07 -1.54
N LEU A 60 0.66 9.62 -2.43
CA LEU A 60 -0.48 8.88 -3.01
C LEU A 60 -0.05 7.65 -3.83
N PRO A 61 0.96 7.71 -4.73
CA PRO A 61 1.47 6.52 -5.42
C PRO A 61 1.84 5.36 -4.51
N CYS A 62 2.55 5.65 -3.41
CA CYS A 62 2.93 4.64 -2.44
C CYS A 62 1.68 3.98 -1.84
N ALA A 63 0.71 4.77 -1.38
CA ALA A 63 -0.50 4.25 -0.75
C ALA A 63 -1.35 3.34 -1.66
N TYR A 64 -1.43 3.59 -2.98
CA TYR A 64 -2.31 2.82 -3.88
C TYR A 64 -1.60 1.75 -4.71
N VAL A 65 -0.30 1.90 -4.99
CA VAL A 65 0.41 1.08 -5.97
C VAL A 65 1.45 0.17 -5.32
N PHE A 66 1.88 0.46 -4.10
CA PHE A 66 2.93 -0.29 -3.42
C PHE A 66 2.61 -1.79 -3.32
N MET A 67 1.41 -2.16 -2.89
CA MET A 67 1.03 -3.58 -2.79
C MET A 67 1.04 -4.30 -4.15
N ALA A 68 0.70 -3.60 -5.24
CA ALA A 68 0.80 -4.18 -6.58
C ALA A 68 2.26 -4.35 -7.03
N LEU A 69 3.17 -3.45 -6.65
CA LEU A 69 4.61 -3.59 -6.89
C LEU A 69 5.24 -4.68 -6.02
N PHE A 70 4.76 -4.82 -4.79
CA PHE A 70 5.20 -5.85 -3.85
C PHE A 70 4.82 -7.23 -4.37
N ALA A 71 3.57 -7.41 -4.79
CA ALA A 71 3.10 -8.64 -5.45
C ALA A 71 3.91 -8.98 -6.70
N ASP A 72 4.13 -8.02 -7.61
CA ASP A 72 4.99 -8.24 -8.79
C ASP A 72 6.39 -8.72 -8.39
N GLY A 73 6.95 -8.18 -7.29
CA GLY A 73 8.24 -8.57 -6.74
C GLY A 73 8.27 -10.01 -6.22
N LEU A 74 7.20 -10.44 -5.54
CA LEU A 74 7.03 -11.81 -5.05
C LEU A 74 6.85 -12.80 -6.20
N ASP A 75 6.05 -12.45 -7.20
CA ASP A 75 5.87 -13.23 -8.43
C ASP A 75 7.20 -13.39 -9.18
N HIS A 76 8.06 -12.37 -9.19
CA HIS A 76 9.39 -12.48 -9.77
C HIS A 76 10.32 -13.40 -8.98
N ILE A 77 10.19 -13.43 -7.65
CA ILE A 77 10.91 -14.37 -6.81
C ILE A 77 10.39 -15.79 -7.09
N GLU A 78 9.08 -16.01 -7.13
CA GLU A 78 8.47 -17.31 -7.48
C GLU A 78 8.93 -17.78 -8.86
N TRP A 79 8.94 -16.88 -9.85
CA TRP A 79 9.44 -17.21 -11.18
C TRP A 79 10.92 -17.63 -11.18
N LYS A 80 11.75 -17.01 -10.34
CA LYS A 80 13.17 -17.37 -10.22
C LYS A 80 13.40 -18.63 -9.41
N SER A 81 12.77 -18.80 -8.25
CA SER A 81 13.05 -19.89 -7.31
C SER A 81 12.18 -21.12 -7.54
N GLY A 82 10.97 -20.94 -8.08
CA GLY A 82 9.91 -21.94 -8.09
C GLY A 82 9.11 -22.02 -6.79
N ILE A 83 9.42 -21.18 -5.80
CA ILE A 83 8.83 -21.23 -4.46
C ILE A 83 7.99 -19.97 -4.24
N ARG A 84 6.71 -20.16 -3.93
CA ARG A 84 5.81 -19.10 -3.53
C ARG A 84 6.09 -18.67 -2.09
N CYS A 85 6.23 -17.36 -1.86
CA CYS A 85 6.66 -16.82 -0.57
C CYS A 85 5.76 -15.69 -0.01
N ASP A 86 4.52 -15.59 -0.48
CA ASP A 86 3.59 -14.52 -0.08
C ASP A 86 3.33 -14.49 1.43
N GLY A 87 3.03 -15.66 2.02
CA GLY A 87 2.73 -15.76 3.45
C GLY A 87 3.91 -15.32 4.33
N ILE A 88 5.10 -15.87 4.07
CA ILE A 88 6.32 -15.51 4.81
C ILE A 88 6.64 -14.03 4.66
N SER A 89 6.53 -13.49 3.44
CA SER A 89 6.81 -12.09 3.16
C SER A 89 5.84 -11.15 3.88
N MET A 90 4.55 -11.50 3.92
CA MET A 90 3.54 -10.74 4.66
C MET A 90 3.73 -10.82 6.18
N SER A 91 4.13 -11.98 6.71
CA SER A 91 4.48 -12.11 8.12
C SER A 91 5.67 -11.23 8.51
N ILE A 92 6.74 -11.25 7.73
CA ILE A 92 7.92 -10.38 7.95
C ILE A 92 7.51 -8.91 7.87
N TYR A 93 6.73 -8.53 6.86
CA TYR A 93 6.21 -7.17 6.71
C TYR A 93 5.44 -6.71 7.97
N ASN A 94 4.54 -7.53 8.49
CA ASN A 94 3.75 -7.19 9.68
C ASN A 94 4.60 -7.10 10.94
N ILE A 95 5.57 -7.99 11.12
CA ILE A 95 6.51 -7.92 12.26
C ILE A 95 7.26 -6.59 12.23
N ILE A 96 7.84 -6.23 11.08
CA ILE A 96 8.56 -4.97 10.94
C ILE A 96 7.63 -3.78 11.21
N ALA A 97 6.44 -3.77 10.60
CA ALA A 97 5.49 -2.67 10.70
C ALA A 97 5.03 -2.41 12.15
N VAL A 98 4.84 -3.46 12.95
CA VAL A 98 4.40 -3.31 14.35
C VAL A 98 5.58 -3.03 15.28
N SER A 99 6.69 -3.77 15.13
CA SER A 99 7.83 -3.64 16.05
C SER A 99 8.58 -2.31 15.92
N ILE A 100 8.66 -1.74 14.70
CA ILE A 100 9.39 -0.49 14.47
C ILE A 100 8.77 0.69 15.22
N VAL A 101 7.45 0.72 15.40
CA VAL A 101 6.76 1.80 16.13
C VAL A 101 7.24 1.85 17.59
N GLY A 102 7.35 0.70 18.25
CA GLY A 102 7.84 0.61 19.62
C GLY A 102 9.31 1.04 19.74
N ILE A 103 10.16 0.56 18.83
CA ILE A 103 11.59 0.89 18.80
C ILE A 103 11.80 2.39 18.57
N VAL A 104 11.14 2.96 17.56
CA VAL A 104 11.25 4.39 17.22
C VAL A 104 10.71 5.25 18.37
N THR A 105 9.61 4.86 18.99
CA THR A 105 9.05 5.58 20.15
C THR A 105 10.03 5.57 21.33
N ALA A 106 10.68 4.44 21.61
CA ALA A 106 11.68 4.34 22.67
C ALA A 106 12.91 5.22 22.40
N ILE A 107 13.44 5.18 21.16
CA ILE A 107 14.58 6.02 20.75
C ILE A 107 14.20 7.51 20.85
N PHE A 108 13.02 7.87 20.35
CA PHE A 108 12.53 9.24 20.36
C PHE A 108 12.35 9.78 21.78
N ASN A 109 11.72 9.01 22.67
CA ASN A 109 11.52 9.39 24.06
C ASN A 109 12.86 9.47 24.81
N GLY A 110 13.79 8.53 24.58
CA GLY A 110 15.13 8.59 25.14
C GLY A 110 15.89 9.85 24.73
N ALA A 111 15.78 10.23 23.45
CA ALA A 111 16.35 11.49 22.95
C ALA A 111 15.71 12.72 23.63
N LEU A 112 14.38 12.76 23.75
CA LEU A 112 13.68 13.86 24.44
C LEU A 112 14.15 14.02 25.89
N THR A 113 14.26 12.91 26.64
CA THR A 113 14.74 12.95 28.03
C THR A 113 16.18 13.48 28.09
N SER A 114 17.07 13.01 27.19
CA SER A 114 18.46 13.44 27.17
C SER A 114 18.65 14.93 26.84
N LEU A 115 17.75 15.50 26.05
CA LEU A 115 17.80 16.90 25.63
C LEU A 115 17.06 17.84 26.58
N GLY A 116 16.52 17.33 27.69
CA GLY A 116 15.82 18.15 28.69
C GLY A 116 14.44 18.61 28.24
N TYR A 117 13.67 17.72 27.57
CA TYR A 117 12.26 17.97 27.25
C TYR A 117 11.45 18.30 28.51
N ILE A 118 10.65 19.36 28.41
CA ILE A 118 9.77 19.83 29.49
C ILE A 118 8.34 19.47 29.11
N ALA A 119 7.76 18.51 29.85
CA ALA A 119 6.39 18.08 29.63
C ALA A 119 5.38 19.19 29.98
N PRO A 120 4.26 19.28 29.25
CA PRO A 120 3.19 20.20 29.59
C PRO A 120 2.55 19.82 30.93
N THR A 121 2.03 20.81 31.65
CA THR A 121 1.40 20.62 32.96
C THR A 121 -0.04 21.13 32.95
N THR A 122 -0.86 20.68 33.88
CA THR A 122 -2.21 21.24 34.02
C THR A 122 -2.18 22.63 34.66
N LEU A 123 -3.21 23.44 34.43
CA LEU A 123 -3.37 24.75 35.06
C LEU A 123 -3.37 24.63 36.60
N GLY A 124 -4.02 23.61 37.16
CA GLY A 124 -4.01 23.37 38.61
C GLY A 124 -2.61 23.10 39.17
N GLU A 125 -1.80 22.29 38.48
CA GLU A 125 -0.41 22.01 38.86
C GLU A 125 0.51 23.22 38.70
N PHE A 126 0.28 24.02 37.66
CA PHE A 126 1.04 25.23 37.39
C PHE A 126 0.81 26.29 38.48
N LEU A 127 -0.45 26.51 38.88
CA LEU A 127 -0.82 27.48 39.90
C LEU A 127 -0.43 27.03 41.31
N SER A 128 -0.42 25.72 41.59
CA SER A 128 -0.03 25.18 42.91
C SER A 128 1.48 25.21 43.16
N ASN A 129 2.32 25.24 42.12
CA ASN A 129 3.77 25.29 42.25
C ASN A 129 4.45 26.36 41.37
N PRO A 130 4.17 27.67 41.57
CA PRO A 130 4.66 28.73 40.68
C PRO A 130 6.20 28.84 40.64
N SER A 131 6.87 28.58 41.77
CA SER A 131 8.33 28.67 41.89
C SER A 131 9.06 27.65 40.99
N LYS A 132 8.49 26.45 40.84
CA LYS A 132 9.02 25.36 39.99
C LYS A 132 9.07 25.74 38.51
N TYR A 133 8.13 26.58 38.05
CA TYR A 133 7.98 26.94 36.65
C TYR A 133 8.48 28.34 36.29
N SER A 134 8.96 29.09 37.28
CA SER A 134 9.43 30.49 37.14
C SER A 134 10.52 30.70 36.08
N SER A 135 11.32 29.68 35.79
CA SER A 135 12.42 29.74 34.81
C SER A 135 12.00 29.33 33.39
N TYR A 136 10.77 28.86 33.18
CA TYR A 136 10.28 28.40 31.88
C TYR A 136 9.37 29.44 31.23
N THR A 137 9.39 29.49 29.89
CA THR A 137 8.44 30.29 29.12
C THR A 137 7.34 29.40 28.56
N THR A 138 6.11 29.92 28.52
CA THR A 138 4.93 29.22 28.03
C THR A 138 4.55 29.70 26.64
N GLN A 139 3.74 28.90 25.92
CA GLN A 139 3.21 29.29 24.62
C GLN A 139 2.21 30.45 24.71
N LEU A 140 1.44 30.52 25.79
CA LEU A 140 0.52 31.63 26.09
C LEU A 140 1.18 32.64 27.02
N SER A 141 0.78 33.90 26.90
CA SER A 141 1.17 34.95 27.86
C SER A 141 0.53 34.72 29.23
N VAL A 142 1.15 35.26 30.29
CA VAL A 142 0.63 35.17 31.66
C VAL A 142 -0.81 35.70 31.78
N LEU A 143 -1.13 36.75 31.00
CA LEU A 143 -2.47 37.36 30.94
C LEU A 143 -3.53 36.47 30.27
N GLU A 144 -3.10 35.59 29.38
CA GLU A 144 -4.00 34.61 28.75
C GLU A 144 -4.18 33.39 29.65
N ILE A 145 -3.12 32.95 30.32
CA ILE A 145 -3.19 31.88 31.32
C ILE A 145 -4.12 32.26 32.47
N SER A 146 -4.10 33.51 32.93
CA SER A 146 -5.00 33.99 34.00
C SER A 146 -6.48 34.02 33.62
N LYS A 147 -6.81 33.92 32.32
CA LYS A 147 -8.20 33.85 31.84
C LYS A 147 -8.73 32.41 31.78
N LEU A 148 -7.85 31.43 31.92
CA LEU A 148 -8.23 30.01 31.94
C LEU A 148 -8.87 29.69 33.30
N THR A 149 -10.04 29.06 33.27
CA THR A 149 -10.82 28.72 34.48
C THR A 149 -10.85 27.23 34.75
N ASP A 150 -10.64 26.41 33.72
CA ASP A 150 -10.62 24.95 33.83
C ASP A 150 -9.22 24.47 34.28
N SER A 151 -9.15 23.90 35.48
CA SER A 151 -7.93 23.39 36.10
C SER A 151 -7.28 22.24 35.31
N THR A 152 -8.03 21.59 34.42
CA THR A 152 -7.53 20.51 33.55
C THR A 152 -6.88 21.03 32.25
N THR A 153 -6.98 22.34 31.99
CA THR A 153 -6.37 22.95 30.80
C THR A 153 -4.87 22.71 30.81
N THR A 154 -4.35 22.19 29.69
CA THR A 154 -2.93 21.88 29.53
C THR A 154 -2.14 23.14 29.13
N ILE A 155 -1.08 23.44 29.87
CA ILE A 155 -0.15 24.53 29.61
C ILE A 155 1.12 23.92 29.00
N ALA A 156 1.43 24.33 27.77
CA ALA A 156 2.64 23.92 27.07
C ALA A 156 3.78 24.92 27.26
N PHE A 157 4.97 24.39 27.51
CA PHE A 157 6.21 25.16 27.65
C PHE A 157 6.95 25.27 26.32
N ASN A 158 7.59 26.41 26.09
CA ASN A 158 8.54 26.57 25.00
C ASN A 158 9.76 25.72 25.28
N GLN A 159 10.07 24.84 24.34
CA GLN A 159 11.18 23.92 24.47
C GLN A 159 12.50 24.61 24.11
N ASN A 160 13.61 24.06 24.61
CA ASN A 160 14.92 24.50 24.16
C ASN A 160 15.13 24.18 22.66
N SER A 161 16.13 24.83 22.05
CA SER A 161 16.41 24.67 20.62
C SER A 161 16.76 23.22 20.24
N ALA A 162 17.41 22.46 21.12
CA ALA A 162 17.79 21.08 20.85
C ALA A 162 16.56 20.17 20.72
N VAL A 163 15.60 20.29 21.65
CA VAL A 163 14.33 19.56 21.64
C VAL A 163 13.48 19.97 20.44
N SER A 164 13.37 21.27 20.13
CA SER A 164 12.65 21.74 18.94
C SER A 164 13.28 21.22 17.65
N ASN A 165 14.61 21.20 17.54
CA ASN A 165 15.32 20.65 16.39
C ASN A 165 15.12 19.14 16.27
N LEU A 166 15.06 18.41 17.38
CA LEU A 166 14.73 16.98 17.38
C LEU A 166 13.32 16.76 16.82
N PHE A 167 12.31 17.52 17.27
CA PHE A 167 10.95 17.41 16.73
C PHE A 167 10.92 17.68 15.21
N ILE A 168 11.51 18.78 14.78
CA ILE A 168 11.57 19.16 13.36
C ILE A 168 12.26 18.06 12.55
N PHE A 169 13.40 17.57 13.01
CA PHE A 169 14.13 16.51 12.31
C PHE A 169 13.35 15.20 12.27
N SER A 170 12.82 14.72 13.41
CA SER A 170 12.12 13.44 13.49
C SER A 170 10.84 13.40 12.66
N PHE A 171 10.10 14.50 12.57
CA PHE A 171 8.82 14.53 11.87
C PHE A 171 8.92 14.87 10.37
N VAL A 172 9.89 15.70 9.94
CA VAL A 172 10.01 16.11 8.53
C VAL A 172 11.43 15.94 7.96
N GLY A 173 12.48 16.13 8.77
CA GLY A 173 13.86 15.95 8.30
C GLY A 173 14.17 14.50 7.90
N LEU A 174 13.79 13.54 8.73
CA LEU A 174 14.01 12.11 8.48
C LEU A 174 13.22 11.61 7.27
N GLU A 175 11.99 12.08 7.10
CA GLU A 175 11.14 11.78 5.93
C GLU A 175 11.77 12.29 4.62
N THR A 176 12.43 13.45 4.67
CA THR A 176 13.13 14.02 3.51
C THR A 176 14.23 13.06 3.03
N ILE A 177 15.07 12.60 3.96
CA ILE A 177 16.20 11.69 3.67
C ILE A 177 15.68 10.33 3.22
N THR A 178 14.75 9.74 3.98
CA THR A 178 14.20 8.42 3.69
C THR A 178 13.45 8.39 2.36
N GLY A 179 12.71 9.44 1.99
CA GLY A 179 12.07 9.56 0.69
C GLY A 179 13.07 9.49 -0.49
N ILE A 180 14.22 10.14 -0.36
CA ILE A 180 15.29 10.07 -1.38
C ILE A 180 15.87 8.66 -1.45
N ILE A 181 16.17 8.06 -0.31
CA ILE A 181 16.70 6.69 -0.24
C ILE A 181 15.71 5.71 -0.90
N LEU A 182 14.42 5.80 -0.59
CA LEU A 182 13.38 4.97 -1.19
C LEU A 182 13.26 5.18 -2.69
N ALA A 183 13.37 6.42 -3.18
CA ALA A 183 13.40 6.71 -4.61
C ALA A 183 14.61 6.06 -5.31
N ILE A 184 15.80 6.13 -4.70
CA ILE A 184 17.02 5.49 -5.21
C ILE A 184 16.86 3.96 -5.23
N LEU A 185 16.38 3.36 -4.14
CA LEU A 185 16.16 1.91 -4.06
C LEU A 185 15.18 1.44 -5.13
N LEU A 186 14.08 2.17 -5.34
CA LEU A 186 13.11 1.86 -6.40
C LEU A 186 13.65 2.03 -7.81
N ALA A 187 14.65 2.90 -8.03
CA ALA A 187 15.24 3.09 -9.36
C ALA A 187 15.84 1.79 -9.93
N PHE A 188 16.33 0.91 -9.06
CA PHE A 188 16.93 -0.37 -9.43
C PHE A 188 15.92 -1.52 -9.59
N LEU A 189 14.69 -1.35 -9.11
CA LEU A 189 13.66 -2.39 -9.20
C LEU A 189 13.16 -2.49 -10.66
N ASN A 190 13.52 -3.54 -11.40
CA ASN A 190 13.06 -3.75 -12.78
C ASN A 190 12.24 -5.03 -12.90
N VAL A 191 11.02 -5.03 -12.38
CA VAL A 191 10.17 -6.24 -12.34
C VAL A 191 8.95 -6.13 -13.25
N GLU A 192 8.34 -4.95 -13.32
CA GLU A 192 7.06 -4.69 -13.98
C GLU A 192 7.04 -4.98 -15.49
N LYS A 193 8.16 -4.77 -16.22
CA LYS A 193 8.16 -4.85 -17.69
C LYS A 193 7.95 -6.26 -18.25
N THR A 194 8.31 -7.28 -17.50
CA THR A 194 8.30 -8.68 -17.96
C THR A 194 7.37 -9.55 -17.13
N ILE A 195 6.57 -8.95 -16.26
CA ILE A 195 5.73 -9.67 -15.29
C ILE A 195 4.73 -10.59 -15.97
N ASP A 196 4.05 -10.12 -17.03
CA ASP A 196 3.09 -10.94 -17.79
C ASP A 196 3.75 -12.19 -18.38
N ARG A 197 5.01 -12.07 -18.85
CA ARG A 197 5.77 -13.21 -19.38
C ARG A 197 6.15 -14.19 -18.27
N LYS A 198 6.46 -13.67 -17.07
CA LYS A 198 6.78 -14.49 -15.90
C LYS A 198 5.55 -15.27 -15.43
N HIS A 199 4.39 -14.64 -15.38
CA HIS A 199 3.12 -15.29 -15.03
C HIS A 199 2.79 -16.47 -15.95
N LEU A 200 3.03 -16.33 -17.26
CA LEU A 200 2.86 -17.44 -18.20
C LEU A 200 3.77 -18.63 -17.86
N VAL A 201 5.05 -18.37 -17.61
CA VAL A 201 6.02 -19.42 -17.23
C VAL A 201 5.66 -20.07 -15.90
N ILE A 202 5.22 -19.29 -14.91
CA ILE A 202 4.77 -19.82 -13.61
C ILE A 202 3.55 -20.74 -13.83
N LYS A 203 2.57 -20.30 -14.63
CA LYS A 203 1.36 -21.08 -14.91
C LYS A 203 1.68 -22.39 -15.62
N GLU A 204 2.60 -22.37 -16.59
CA GLU A 204 3.09 -23.58 -17.27
C GLU A 204 3.71 -24.56 -16.27
N ARG A 205 4.60 -24.10 -15.38
CA ARG A 205 5.24 -24.95 -14.35
C ARG A 205 4.24 -25.51 -13.34
N GLN A 206 3.27 -24.71 -12.91
CA GLN A 206 2.23 -25.18 -11.98
C GLN A 206 1.37 -26.27 -12.62
N LYS A 207 1.03 -26.11 -13.91
CA LYS A 207 0.33 -27.13 -14.69
C LYS A 207 1.15 -28.41 -14.82
N GLU A 208 2.44 -28.30 -15.15
CA GLU A 208 3.34 -29.46 -15.25
C GLU A 208 3.45 -30.21 -13.92
N ASN A 209 3.63 -29.49 -12.80
CA ASN A 209 3.71 -30.09 -11.47
C ASN A 209 2.40 -30.79 -11.05
N CYS A 210 1.25 -30.18 -11.34
CA CYS A 210 -0.06 -30.76 -11.05
C CYS A 210 -0.27 -32.07 -11.82
N LEU A 211 0.04 -32.07 -13.12
CA LEU A 211 -0.03 -33.26 -13.96
C LEU A 211 0.98 -34.34 -13.52
N ALA A 212 2.18 -33.95 -13.08
CA ALA A 212 3.19 -34.89 -12.56
C ALA A 212 2.76 -35.56 -11.25
N ASN A 213 1.97 -34.86 -10.43
CA ASN A 213 1.37 -35.41 -9.20
C ASN A 213 0.13 -36.28 -9.47
N GLY A 214 -0.29 -36.42 -10.74
CA GLY A 214 -1.49 -37.16 -11.12
C GLY A 214 -2.81 -36.44 -10.82
N GLU A 215 -2.75 -35.12 -10.55
CA GLU A 215 -3.91 -34.29 -10.27
C GLU A 215 -4.47 -33.66 -11.55
N GLU A 216 -5.77 -33.37 -11.57
CA GLU A 216 -6.40 -32.63 -12.66
C GLU A 216 -6.11 -31.13 -12.52
N TRP A 217 -5.57 -30.52 -13.58
CA TRP A 217 -5.31 -29.09 -13.60
C TRP A 217 -6.62 -28.29 -13.69
N ILE A 218 -7.00 -27.68 -12.58
CA ILE A 218 -8.07 -26.69 -12.52
C ILE A 218 -7.45 -25.30 -12.64
N ASP A 219 -7.98 -24.46 -13.53
CA ASP A 219 -7.50 -23.08 -13.65
C ASP A 219 -7.63 -22.34 -12.31
N PRO A 220 -6.61 -21.56 -11.88
CA PRO A 220 -6.64 -20.85 -10.60
C PRO A 220 -7.89 -19.97 -10.40
N GLU A 221 -8.44 -19.39 -11.46
CA GLU A 221 -9.65 -18.57 -11.37
C GLU A 221 -10.90 -19.41 -11.04
N ILE A 222 -11.00 -20.61 -11.61
CA ILE A 222 -12.07 -21.57 -11.31
C ILE A 222 -11.89 -22.09 -9.88
N LYS A 223 -10.66 -22.45 -9.50
CA LYS A 223 -10.35 -22.93 -8.15
C LYS A 223 -10.70 -21.89 -7.08
N ALA A 224 -10.32 -20.63 -7.28
CA ALA A 224 -10.65 -19.54 -6.37
C ALA A 224 -12.17 -19.33 -6.23
N THR A 225 -12.91 -19.48 -7.33
CA THR A 225 -14.38 -19.40 -7.32
C THR A 225 -14.99 -20.54 -6.50
N LEU A 226 -14.52 -21.77 -6.72
CA LEU A 226 -14.98 -22.95 -5.98
C LEU A 226 -14.65 -22.85 -4.47
N ASP A 227 -13.46 -22.35 -4.13
CA ASP A 227 -13.06 -22.12 -2.74
C ASP A 227 -13.90 -21.00 -2.07
N GLU A 228 -14.23 -19.92 -2.80
CA GLU A 228 -15.15 -18.86 -2.33
C GLU A 228 -16.56 -19.42 -2.09
N GLU A 229 -17.09 -20.23 -3.01
CA GLU A 229 -18.38 -20.90 -2.87
C GLU A 229 -18.41 -21.84 -1.66
N ARG A 230 -17.34 -22.63 -1.47
CA ARG A 230 -17.20 -23.50 -0.29
C ARG A 230 -17.19 -22.69 1.00
N PHE A 231 -16.41 -21.61 1.06
CA PHE A 231 -16.33 -20.75 2.24
C PHE A 231 -17.68 -20.10 2.57
N ILE A 232 -18.41 -19.62 1.55
CA ILE A 232 -19.76 -19.06 1.73
C ILE A 232 -20.70 -20.13 2.31
N THR A 233 -20.65 -21.35 1.76
CA THR A 233 -21.48 -22.47 2.22
C THR A 233 -21.18 -22.83 3.67
N GLU A 234 -19.90 -22.93 4.04
CA GLU A 234 -19.46 -23.18 5.41
C GLU A 234 -19.89 -22.05 6.36
N SER A 235 -19.74 -20.79 5.96
CA SER A 235 -20.19 -19.64 6.75
C SER A 235 -21.70 -19.62 6.94
N GLU A 236 -22.48 -19.99 5.91
CA GLU A 236 -23.93 -20.10 6.01
C GLU A 236 -24.34 -21.23 6.98
N ASN A 237 -23.66 -22.38 6.91
CA ASN A 237 -23.88 -23.49 7.83
C ASN A 237 -23.56 -23.09 9.29
N ASN A 238 -22.41 -22.47 9.53
CA ASN A 238 -22.02 -21.99 10.86
C ASN A 238 -23.02 -20.98 11.43
N PHE A 239 -23.50 -20.05 10.59
CA PHE A 239 -24.54 -19.10 10.99
C PHE A 239 -25.85 -19.79 11.36
N ILE A 240 -26.27 -20.78 10.57
CA ILE A 240 -27.47 -21.58 10.84
C ILE A 240 -27.35 -22.31 12.19
N GLU A 241 -26.19 -22.91 12.47
CA GLU A 241 -25.94 -23.58 13.75
C GLU A 241 -25.97 -22.62 14.93
N GLU A 242 -25.29 -21.47 14.85
CA GLU A 242 -25.35 -20.43 15.87
C GLU A 242 -26.78 -19.93 16.11
N LEU A 243 -27.56 -19.77 15.04
CA LEU A 243 -28.94 -19.29 15.12
C LEU A 243 -29.83 -20.32 15.82
N LYS A 244 -29.65 -21.62 15.52
CA LYS A 244 -30.34 -22.71 16.23
C LYS A 244 -30.05 -22.67 17.73
N GLU A 245 -28.78 -22.50 18.11
CA GLU A 245 -28.42 -22.36 19.53
C GLU A 245 -29.06 -21.15 20.20
N LYS A 246 -29.05 -19.98 19.53
CA LYS A 246 -29.64 -18.74 20.05
C LYS A 246 -31.15 -18.89 20.24
N CYS A 247 -31.85 -19.53 19.31
CA CYS A 247 -33.28 -19.83 19.42
C CYS A 247 -33.57 -20.83 20.55
N ASN A 248 -32.71 -21.84 20.76
CA ASN A 248 -32.85 -22.77 21.88
C ASN A 248 -32.67 -22.09 23.25
N LYS A 249 -31.74 -21.13 23.34
CA LYS A 249 -31.46 -20.35 24.57
C LYS A 249 -32.51 -19.26 24.84
N ASN A 250 -33.18 -18.75 23.80
CA ASN A 250 -34.09 -17.61 23.92
C ASN A 250 -35.46 -17.92 23.26
N LYS A 251 -36.43 -18.34 24.08
CA LYS A 251 -37.79 -18.77 23.65
C LYS A 251 -38.61 -17.69 22.92
N LYS A 252 -38.12 -16.44 22.86
CA LYS A 252 -38.77 -15.33 22.14
C LYS A 252 -38.36 -15.22 20.65
N LEU A 253 -37.35 -15.97 20.20
CA LEU A 253 -36.90 -15.93 18.81
C LEU A 253 -37.44 -17.12 18.00
N ASN A 254 -38.11 -16.84 16.88
CA ASN A 254 -38.52 -17.85 15.91
C ASN A 254 -37.38 -18.09 14.90
N PHE A 255 -36.87 -19.32 14.86
CA PHE A 255 -35.79 -19.72 13.97
C PHE A 255 -36.11 -19.51 12.48
N GLY A 256 -37.33 -19.83 12.06
CA GLY A 256 -37.74 -19.71 10.66
C GLY A 256 -37.78 -18.25 10.18
N ASP A 257 -38.30 -17.35 11.02
CA ASP A 257 -38.39 -15.93 10.69
C ASP A 257 -37.01 -15.27 10.61
N GLU A 258 -36.13 -15.56 11.57
CA GLU A 258 -34.76 -15.03 11.57
C GLU A 258 -33.90 -15.60 10.43
N LEU A 259 -34.08 -16.89 10.10
CA LEU A 259 -33.41 -17.49 8.95
C LEU A 259 -33.87 -16.86 7.63
N ASN A 260 -35.17 -16.58 7.48
CA ASN A 260 -35.69 -15.90 6.30
C ASN A 260 -35.19 -14.46 6.19
N LYS A 261 -35.12 -13.71 7.30
CA LYS A 261 -34.49 -12.37 7.31
C LYS A 261 -33.04 -12.43 6.87
N TYR A 262 -32.27 -13.41 7.35
CA TYR A 262 -30.89 -13.62 6.91
C TYR A 262 -30.80 -13.94 5.41
N LYS A 263 -31.58 -14.89 4.90
CA LYS A 263 -31.60 -15.25 3.47
C LYS A 263 -31.93 -14.05 2.58
N ILE A 264 -32.96 -13.27 2.95
CA ILE A 264 -33.33 -12.04 2.22
C ILE A 264 -32.18 -11.03 2.26
N LYS A 265 -31.52 -10.86 3.40
CA LYS A 265 -30.37 -9.96 3.53
C LYS A 265 -29.20 -10.40 2.63
N VAL A 266 -28.82 -11.68 2.70
CA VAL A 266 -27.74 -12.26 1.88
C VAL A 266 -28.04 -12.11 0.40
N GLU A 267 -29.28 -12.41 -0.02
CA GLU A 267 -29.68 -12.28 -1.42
C GLU A 267 -29.64 -10.82 -1.89
N ASN A 268 -30.15 -9.89 -1.08
CA ASN A 268 -30.05 -8.46 -1.38
C ASN A 268 -28.60 -7.99 -1.48
N ASP A 269 -27.71 -8.46 -0.59
CA ASP A 269 -26.29 -8.15 -0.62
C ASP A 269 -25.60 -8.76 -1.86
N ARG A 270 -25.97 -9.98 -2.27
CA ARG A 270 -25.51 -10.62 -3.52
C ARG A 270 -25.95 -9.84 -4.75
N ILE A 271 -27.25 -9.52 -4.89
CA ILE A 271 -27.80 -8.72 -5.99
C ILE A 271 -27.10 -7.36 -6.07
N LYS A 272 -26.88 -6.69 -4.93
CA LYS A 272 -26.18 -5.42 -4.87
C LYS A 272 -24.72 -5.54 -5.32
N LYS A 273 -24.00 -6.58 -4.88
CA LYS A 273 -22.60 -6.86 -5.27
C LYS A 273 -22.51 -7.17 -6.78
N GLU A 274 -23.42 -7.97 -7.32
CA GLU A 274 -23.46 -8.33 -8.73
C GLU A 274 -23.79 -7.14 -9.63
N ASN A 275 -24.79 -6.33 -9.26
CA ASN A 275 -25.12 -5.10 -9.99
C ASN A 275 -23.95 -4.12 -9.99
N ALA A 276 -23.26 -3.96 -8.86
CA ALA A 276 -22.05 -3.13 -8.78
C ALA A 276 -20.91 -3.69 -9.67
N ARG A 277 -20.73 -5.02 -9.72
CA ARG A 277 -19.75 -5.68 -10.60
C ARG A 277 -20.06 -5.42 -12.07
N LYS A 278 -21.29 -5.71 -12.53
CA LYS A 278 -21.72 -5.47 -13.92
C LYS A 278 -21.57 -4.00 -14.32
N GLN A 279 -21.92 -3.07 -13.42
CA GLN A 279 -21.76 -1.64 -13.70
C GLN A 279 -20.28 -1.24 -13.83
N LYS A 280 -19.38 -1.83 -13.03
CA LYS A 280 -17.93 -1.59 -13.10
C LYS A 280 -17.35 -2.15 -14.39
N GLU A 281 -17.70 -3.37 -14.76
CA GLU A 281 -17.27 -4.03 -16.01
C GLU A 281 -17.73 -3.23 -17.24
N ALA A 282 -18.99 -2.80 -17.28
CA ALA A 282 -19.52 -1.97 -18.37
C ALA A 282 -18.77 -0.63 -18.48
N LYS A 283 -18.47 0.03 -17.35
CA LYS A 283 -17.67 1.27 -17.33
C LYS A 283 -16.24 1.05 -17.82
N GLU A 284 -15.61 -0.07 -17.45
CA GLU A 284 -14.27 -0.41 -17.91
C GLU A 284 -14.23 -0.74 -19.40
N LEU A 285 -15.21 -1.49 -19.90
CA LEU A 285 -15.34 -1.80 -21.33
C LEU A 285 -15.54 -0.52 -22.15
N ALA A 286 -16.51 0.32 -21.77
CA ALA A 286 -16.75 1.59 -22.44
C ALA A 286 -15.51 2.51 -22.44
N LYS A 287 -14.71 2.49 -21.37
CA LYS A 287 -13.46 3.24 -21.27
C LYS A 287 -12.38 2.66 -22.20
N LYS A 288 -12.25 1.33 -22.29
CA LYS A 288 -11.33 0.65 -23.22
C LYS A 288 -11.67 0.99 -24.67
N GLU A 289 -12.93 0.84 -25.05
CA GLU A 289 -13.42 1.18 -26.39
C GLU A 289 -13.15 2.65 -26.74
N LYS A 290 -13.40 3.58 -25.80
CA LYS A 290 -13.10 5.01 -26.01
C LYS A 290 -11.61 5.28 -26.20
N ILE A 291 -10.74 4.57 -25.49
CA ILE A 291 -9.29 4.69 -25.65
C ILE A 291 -8.84 4.11 -26.99
N GLU A 292 -9.38 2.96 -27.39
CA GLU A 292 -9.08 2.31 -28.67
C GLU A 292 -9.57 3.14 -29.84
N LYS A 293 -10.79 3.66 -29.80
CA LYS A 293 -11.31 4.61 -30.80
C LYS A 293 -10.41 5.86 -30.91
N LYS A 294 -9.95 6.42 -29.78
CA LYS A 294 -9.00 7.55 -29.80
C LYS A 294 -7.65 7.17 -30.42
N LYS A 295 -7.13 5.98 -30.14
CA LYS A 295 -5.89 5.47 -30.74
C LYS A 295 -6.06 5.26 -32.25
N ALA A 296 -7.13 4.59 -32.65
CA ALA A 296 -7.47 4.33 -34.05
C ALA A 296 -7.62 5.63 -34.85
N ASN A 297 -8.37 6.61 -34.33
CA ASN A 297 -8.50 7.93 -34.96
C ASN A 297 -7.15 8.66 -35.07
N LYS A 298 -6.30 8.55 -34.02
CA LYS A 298 -4.96 9.16 -34.06
C LYS A 298 -4.06 8.49 -35.10
N LEU A 299 -4.15 7.17 -35.25
CA LEU A 299 -3.43 6.41 -36.27
C LEU A 299 -3.94 6.72 -37.69
N ALA A 300 -5.25 6.87 -37.86
CA ALA A 300 -5.89 7.21 -39.14
C ALA A 300 -5.52 8.61 -39.65
N ASN A 301 -5.22 9.55 -38.75
CA ASN A 301 -4.81 10.91 -39.08
C ASN A 301 -3.30 11.05 -39.40
N LEU A 302 -2.51 9.97 -39.34
CA LEU A 302 -1.08 10.01 -39.66
C LEU A 302 -0.86 9.79 -41.16
N SER A 303 0.11 10.49 -41.73
CA SER A 303 0.58 10.21 -43.10
C SER A 303 1.27 8.84 -43.19
N LYS A 304 1.35 8.27 -44.40
CA LYS A 304 2.02 6.97 -44.65
C LYS A 304 3.45 6.92 -44.10
N GLU A 305 4.22 8.01 -44.24
CA GLU A 305 5.59 8.10 -43.73
C GLU A 305 5.65 8.12 -42.20
N GLN A 306 4.70 8.80 -41.54
CA GLN A 306 4.62 8.83 -40.08
C GLN A 306 4.18 7.49 -39.49
N LEU A 307 3.29 6.76 -40.18
CA LEU A 307 2.90 5.40 -39.81
C LEU A 307 4.09 4.45 -39.88
N GLN A 308 4.86 4.49 -40.97
CA GLN A 308 6.06 3.66 -41.11
C GLN A 308 7.09 3.96 -40.01
N LYS A 309 7.39 5.24 -39.74
CA LYS A 309 8.28 5.63 -38.63
C LYS A 309 7.76 5.18 -37.26
N HIS A 310 6.45 5.16 -37.05
CA HIS A 310 5.84 4.69 -35.80
C HIS A 310 5.98 3.16 -35.66
N GLU A 311 5.70 2.41 -36.72
CA GLU A 311 5.87 0.95 -36.77
C GLU A 311 7.33 0.53 -36.57
N GLU A 312 8.27 1.21 -37.22
CA GLU A 312 9.71 0.99 -37.03
C GLU A 312 10.14 1.21 -35.58
N ARG A 313 9.65 2.28 -34.94
CA ARG A 313 9.90 2.54 -33.51
C ARG A 313 9.33 1.44 -32.62
N LEU A 314 8.12 0.96 -32.92
CA LEU A 314 7.50 -0.14 -32.18
C LEU A 314 8.27 -1.45 -32.36
N ALA A 315 8.67 -1.78 -33.59
CA ALA A 315 9.47 -2.95 -33.90
C ALA A 315 10.84 -2.90 -33.21
N LEU A 316 11.51 -1.74 -33.23
CA LEU A 316 12.80 -1.55 -32.54
C LEU A 316 12.64 -1.71 -31.02
N LYS A 317 11.56 -1.16 -30.45
CA LYS A 317 11.26 -1.32 -29.03
C LYS A 317 10.99 -2.78 -28.68
N ALA A 318 10.17 -3.47 -29.48
CA ALA A 318 9.88 -4.90 -29.30
C ALA A 318 11.16 -5.76 -29.38
N LYS A 319 12.07 -5.47 -30.31
CA LYS A 319 13.38 -6.14 -30.39
C LYS A 319 14.22 -5.92 -29.14
N LYS A 320 14.31 -4.68 -28.63
CA LYS A 320 15.04 -4.35 -27.40
C LYS A 320 14.43 -5.05 -26.18
N ASP A 321 13.11 -5.01 -26.05
CA ASP A 321 12.38 -5.64 -24.95
C ASP A 321 12.54 -7.18 -25.00
N ASN A 322 12.49 -7.78 -26.19
CA ASN A 322 12.72 -9.22 -26.33
C ASN A 322 14.16 -9.63 -26.00
N LYS A 323 15.16 -8.83 -26.42
CA LYS A 323 16.57 -9.07 -26.05
C LYS A 323 16.77 -8.98 -24.53
N MET A 324 16.14 -8.00 -23.88
CA MET A 324 16.18 -7.86 -22.43
C MET A 324 15.54 -9.06 -21.72
N TRP A 325 14.38 -9.50 -22.21
CA TRP A 325 13.68 -10.67 -21.70
C TRP A 325 14.51 -11.94 -21.83
N LEU A 326 15.12 -12.21 -22.99
CA LEU A 326 15.94 -13.42 -23.17
C LEU A 326 17.10 -13.49 -22.17
N LYS A 327 17.79 -12.37 -21.96
CA LYS A 327 18.87 -12.27 -20.98
C LYS A 327 18.37 -12.45 -19.53
N GLU A 328 17.19 -11.91 -19.22
CA GLU A 328 16.57 -12.10 -17.91
C GLU A 328 16.14 -13.55 -17.72
N LYS A 329 15.49 -14.14 -18.73
CA LYS A 329 14.99 -15.52 -18.77
C LYS A 329 16.11 -16.51 -18.52
N GLU A 330 17.22 -16.40 -19.24
CA GLU A 330 18.40 -17.25 -19.06
C GLU A 330 18.92 -17.23 -17.61
N LYS A 331 19.06 -16.02 -17.03
CA LYS A 331 19.47 -15.88 -15.62
C LYS A 331 18.45 -16.46 -14.64
N GLY A 332 17.17 -16.27 -14.92
CA GLY A 332 16.07 -16.79 -14.10
C GLY A 332 16.00 -18.30 -14.12
N GLU A 333 16.11 -18.92 -15.30
CA GLU A 333 16.11 -20.37 -15.47
C GLU A 333 17.35 -21.03 -14.85
N SER A 334 18.52 -20.41 -14.98
CA SER A 334 19.74 -20.87 -14.30
C SER A 334 19.57 -20.86 -12.78
N TYR A 335 19.01 -19.79 -12.21
CA TYR A 335 18.73 -19.70 -10.78
C TYR A 335 17.66 -20.71 -10.34
N TYR A 336 16.60 -20.86 -11.13
CA TYR A 336 15.53 -21.84 -10.87
C TYR A 336 16.11 -23.25 -10.79
N LYS A 337 16.88 -23.66 -11.80
CA LYS A 337 17.52 -24.97 -11.82
C LYS A 337 18.40 -25.20 -10.60
N LYS A 338 19.22 -24.20 -10.22
CA LYS A 338 20.04 -24.26 -9.02
C LYS A 338 19.21 -24.54 -7.76
N ILE A 339 18.10 -23.81 -7.58
CA ILE A 339 17.23 -23.99 -6.40
C ILE A 339 16.55 -25.38 -6.42
N GLN A 340 16.07 -25.83 -7.58
CA GLN A 340 15.46 -27.17 -7.69
C GLN A 340 16.47 -28.28 -7.42
N ASP A 341 17.71 -28.14 -7.90
CA ASP A 341 18.80 -29.08 -7.62
C ASP A 341 19.14 -29.12 -6.12
N GLU A 342 19.16 -27.96 -5.45
CA GLU A 342 19.37 -27.88 -3.99
C GLU A 342 18.23 -28.50 -3.19
N LEU A 343 16.98 -28.30 -3.61
CA LEU A 343 15.82 -28.94 -2.99
C LEU A 343 15.91 -30.47 -3.14
N ASN A 344 16.12 -30.97 -4.35
CA ASN A 344 16.23 -32.40 -4.62
C ASN A 344 17.34 -33.05 -3.78
N ARG A 345 18.52 -32.41 -3.69
CA ARG A 345 19.61 -32.91 -2.84
C ARG A 345 19.24 -33.02 -1.35
N LYS A 346 18.41 -32.10 -0.85
CA LYS A 346 18.04 -32.03 0.56
C LYS A 346 16.97 -33.06 0.95
N TYR A 347 16.17 -33.54 0.00
CA TYR A 347 15.11 -34.55 0.22
C TYR A 347 15.55 -35.99 -0.11
N HIS A 348 16.81 -36.20 -0.53
CA HIS A 348 17.40 -37.53 -0.78
C HIS A 348 18.36 -38.01 0.32
N TYR A 349 18.37 -37.32 1.47
CA TYR A 349 18.90 -37.81 2.74
C TYR A 349 17.74 -38.01 3.72
#